data_AF-A0A9Q0HEU3-F1
#
_entry.id   AF-A0A9Q0HEU3-F1
#
_cell.length_a   1.000
_cell.length_b   1.000
_cell.length_c   1.000
_cell.angle_alpha   90.00
_cell.angle_beta   90.00
_cell.angle_gamma   90.00
#
_symmetry.space_group_name_H-M   'P 1'
#
loop_
_entity.id
_entity.type
_entity.pdbx_description
1 polymer ?
#
loop_
_entity_poly.entity_id
_entity_poly.type
_entity_poly.pdbx_seq_one_letter_code
_entity_poly.pdbx_strand_id
1 'polypeptide(L)'
;MGRQKIEIKKNNRKSSLNTTFSKRRAGLFKKANELCILCGAEIAIIVFSPGGVKVFSFGHPSMETVLGKFLITKDGAPVPEVANGTVLSLLDAHCELNH
;
A
#
# COMPACT_ATOMS: atom_id res chain seq x y z
N MET A 1 15.66 -22.31 14.93
CA MET A 1 15.10 -22.72 13.63
C MET A 1 15.31 -21.58 12.63
N GLY A 2 16.01 -21.81 11.50
CA GLY A 2 16.36 -20.79 10.51
C GLY A 2 15.28 -20.52 9.46
N ARG A 3 15.57 -19.65 8.49
CA ARG A 3 14.68 -19.33 7.37
C ARG A 3 14.56 -20.52 6.42
N GLN A 4 13.37 -21.09 6.28
CA GLN A 4 13.09 -22.13 5.28
C GLN A 4 12.66 -21.51 3.95
N LYS A 5 13.10 -22.12 2.84
CA LYS A 5 12.60 -21.79 1.51
C LYS A 5 11.12 -22.18 1.42
N ILE A 6 10.29 -21.29 0.89
CA ILE A 6 8.86 -21.51 0.68
C ILE A 6 8.52 -21.16 -0.77
N GLU A 7 7.53 -21.84 -1.33
CA GLU A 7 7.00 -21.53 -2.66
C GLU A 7 6.25 -20.19 -2.66
N ILE A 8 6.31 -19.47 -3.79
CA ILE A 8 5.51 -18.26 -4.01
C ILE A 8 4.10 -18.69 -4.46
N LYS A 9 3.31 -19.14 -3.49
CA LYS A 9 1.89 -19.48 -3.66
C LYS A 9 1.09 -19.01 -2.45
N LYS A 10 -0.24 -18.95 -2.59
CA LYS A 10 -1.12 -18.61 -1.47
C LYS A 10 -0.97 -19.64 -0.35
N ASN A 11 -0.73 -19.15 0.87
CA ASN A 11 -0.64 -19.98 2.05
C ASN A 11 -2.04 -20.21 2.64
N ASN A 12 -2.45 -21.48 2.74
CA ASN A 12 -3.79 -21.86 3.20
C ASN A 12 -3.91 -21.86 4.74
N ARG A 13 -2.79 -21.91 5.48
CA ARG A 13 -2.80 -21.89 6.95
C ARG A 13 -2.91 -20.46 7.46
N LYS A 14 -4.09 -20.09 7.98
CA LYS A 14 -4.44 -18.72 8.46
C LYS A 14 -3.38 -18.09 9.37
N SER A 15 -2.88 -18.80 10.38
CA SER A 15 -1.86 -18.25 11.30
C SER A 15 -0.57 -17.86 10.57
N SER A 16 -0.03 -18.78 9.78
CA SER A 16 1.17 -18.53 8.98
C SER A 16 0.95 -17.52 7.86
N LEU A 17 -0.27 -17.42 7.30
CA LEU A 17 -0.64 -16.38 6.34
C LEU A 17 -0.60 -15.00 6.98
N ASN A 18 -1.21 -14.83 8.16
CA ASN A 18 -1.23 -13.55 8.87
C ASN A 18 0.17 -13.12 9.32
N THR A 19 0.98 -14.03 9.86
CA THR A 19 2.38 -13.73 10.20
C THR A 19 3.20 -13.37 8.96
N THR A 20 3.03 -14.10 7.87
CA THR A 20 3.74 -13.83 6.61
C THR A 20 3.33 -12.48 6.02
N PHE A 21 2.04 -12.17 6.04
CA PHE A 21 1.50 -10.88 5.62
C PHE A 21 2.15 -9.74 6.40
N SER A 22 2.12 -9.78 7.74
CA SER A 22 2.69 -8.73 8.58
C SER A 22 4.18 -8.53 8.33
N LYS A 23 4.96 -9.63 8.26
CA LYS A 23 6.41 -9.57 8.03
C LYS A 23 6.75 -9.05 6.62
N ARG A 24 6.06 -9.55 5.58
CA ARG A 24 6.32 -9.14 4.19
C ARG A 24 5.89 -7.69 3.95
N ARG A 25 4.74 -7.28 4.47
CA ARG A 25 4.26 -5.89 4.39
C ARG A 25 5.26 -4.91 5.02
N ALA A 26 5.72 -5.21 6.25
CA ALA A 26 6.72 -4.38 6.93
C ALA A 26 8.04 -4.32 6.15
N GLY A 27 8.52 -5.46 5.64
CA GLY A 27 9.73 -5.51 4.81
C GLY A 27 9.60 -4.75 3.49
N LEU A 28 8.43 -4.81 2.85
CA LEU A 28 8.11 -4.06 1.64
C LEU A 28 8.15 -2.54 1.91
N PHE A 29 7.50 -2.07 2.99
CA PHE A 29 7.49 -0.65 3.33
C PHE A 29 8.90 -0.13 3.65
N LYS A 30 9.71 -0.92 4.36
CA LYS A 30 11.11 -0.59 4.62
C LYS A 30 11.90 -0.43 3.31
N LYS A 31 11.74 -1.36 2.37
CA LYS A 31 12.43 -1.31 1.06
C LYS A 31 11.96 -0.13 0.20
N ALA A 32 10.68 0.18 0.23
CA ALA A 32 10.13 1.36 -0.45
C ALA A 32 10.74 2.65 0.12
N ASN A 33 10.81 2.78 1.45
CA ASN A 33 11.44 3.93 2.10
C ASN A 33 12.93 4.06 1.76
N GLU A 34 13.67 2.95 1.77
CA GLU A 34 15.08 2.95 1.33
C GLU A 34 15.21 3.47 -0.12
N LEU A 35 14.32 3.04 -1.02
CA LEU A 35 14.33 3.47 -2.42
C LEU A 35 13.97 4.96 -2.58
N CYS A 36 12.98 5.45 -1.81
CA CYS A 36 12.63 6.87 -1.76
C CYS A 36 13.84 7.72 -1.35
N ILE A 37 14.56 7.32 -0.30
CA ILE A 37 15.74 8.05 0.19
C ILE A 37 16.90 8.00 -0.81
N LEU A 38 17.19 6.82 -1.37
CA LEU A 38 18.35 6.63 -2.24
C LEU A 38 18.19 7.27 -3.62
N CYS A 39 16.97 7.26 -4.16
CA CYS A 39 16.73 7.63 -5.56
C CYS A 39 15.78 8.83 -5.71
N GLY A 40 15.28 9.41 -4.62
CA GLY A 40 14.24 10.44 -4.68
C GLY A 40 12.94 9.93 -5.30
N ALA A 41 12.68 8.62 -5.22
CA ALA A 41 11.54 7.99 -5.87
C ALA A 41 10.24 8.37 -5.16
N GLU A 42 9.25 8.84 -5.94
CA GLU A 42 7.87 9.02 -5.47
C GLU A 42 7.14 7.68 -5.54
N ILE A 43 6.64 7.19 -4.40
CA ILE A 43 6.07 5.84 -4.27
C ILE A 43 4.78 5.90 -3.46
N ALA A 44 3.76 5.19 -3.94
CA ALA A 44 2.54 4.87 -3.22
C ALA A 44 2.32 3.35 -3.22
N ILE A 45 2.04 2.77 -2.06
CA ILE A 45 1.75 1.35 -1.88
C ILE A 45 0.48 1.23 -1.05
N ILE A 46 -0.47 0.42 -1.51
CA ILE A 46 -1.70 0.09 -0.79
C ILE A 46 -1.78 -1.44 -0.67
N VAL A 47 -2.01 -1.94 0.54
CA VAL A 47 -2.07 -3.38 0.82
C VAL A 47 -3.29 -3.69 1.70
N PHE A 48 -4.18 -4.52 1.18
CA PHE A 48 -5.32 -5.06 1.92
C PHE A 48 -4.91 -6.27 2.75
N SER A 49 -5.39 -6.35 3.99
CA SER A 49 -5.20 -7.55 4.81
C SER A 49 -5.86 -8.77 4.15
N PRO A 50 -5.41 -10.00 4.45
CA PRO A 50 -5.97 -11.19 3.83
C PRO A 50 -7.49 -11.36 4.03
N GLY A 51 -8.04 -10.74 5.08
CA GLY A 51 -9.48 -10.72 5.36
C GLY A 51 -10.23 -9.52 4.79
N GLY A 52 -9.57 -8.59 4.09
CA GLY A 52 -10.16 -7.40 3.49
C GLY A 52 -10.53 -6.27 4.47
N VAL A 53 -10.53 -6.53 5.78
CA VAL A 53 -11.03 -5.58 6.81
C VAL A 53 -10.08 -4.41 7.06
N LYS A 54 -8.78 -4.59 6.84
CA LYS A 54 -7.75 -3.58 7.17
C LYS A 54 -6.96 -3.23 5.94
N VAL A 55 -6.73 -1.94 5.73
CA VAL A 55 -5.88 -1.37 4.69
C VAL A 55 -4.61 -0.85 5.33
N PHE A 56 -3.49 -1.01 4.64
CA PHE A 56 -2.23 -0.45 5.05
C PHE A 56 -1.62 0.26 3.86
N SER A 57 -1.07 1.44 4.08
CA SER A 57 -0.44 2.20 3.02
C SER A 57 0.97 2.66 3.39
N PHE A 58 1.72 3.00 2.36
CA PHE A 58 2.97 3.74 2.44
C PHE A 58 2.95 4.76 1.31
N GLY A 59 3.33 6.01 1.58
CA GLY A 59 3.38 7.08 0.61
C GLY A 59 4.59 7.97 0.83
N HIS A 60 5.27 8.34 -0.26
CA HIS A 60 6.33 9.33 -0.25
C HIS A 60 6.26 10.19 -1.53
N PRO A 61 6.19 11.54 -1.42
CA PRO A 61 6.23 12.33 -0.18
C PRO A 61 4.95 12.22 0.67
N SER A 62 3.79 11.95 0.06
CA SER A 62 2.58 11.51 0.75
C SER A 62 1.75 10.65 -0.20
N MET A 63 0.83 9.84 0.33
CA MET A 63 -0.06 8.99 -0.46
C MET A 63 -0.93 9.82 -1.42
N GLU A 64 -1.50 10.90 -0.90
CA GLU A 64 -2.38 11.85 -1.59
C GLU A 64 -1.66 12.53 -2.75
N THR A 65 -0.40 12.94 -2.51
CA THR A 65 0.42 13.62 -3.52
C THR A 65 0.68 12.71 -4.72
N VAL A 66 1.12 11.47 -4.45
CA VAL A 66 1.44 10.50 -5.50
C VAL A 66 0.18 10.09 -6.26
N LEU A 67 -0.92 9.85 -5.53
CA LEU A 67 -2.19 9.46 -6.14
C LEU A 67 -2.77 10.59 -7.00
N GLY A 68 -2.73 11.83 -6.53
CA GLY A 68 -3.14 13.01 -7.30
C GLY A 68 -2.40 13.10 -8.63
N LYS A 69 -1.06 12.97 -8.62
CA LYS A 69 -0.25 12.97 -9.85
C LYS A 69 -0.63 11.83 -10.79
N PHE A 70 -0.82 10.62 -10.25
CA PHE A 70 -1.16 9.44 -11.05
C PHE A 70 -2.50 9.59 -11.77
N LEU A 71 -3.52 10.11 -11.07
CA LEU A 71 -4.85 10.28 -11.63
C LEU A 71 -4.93 11.44 -12.64
N ILE A 72 -4.23 12.56 -12.39
CA ILE A 72 -4.16 13.69 -13.34
C ILE A 72 -3.52 13.25 -14.67
N THR A 73 -2.50 12.38 -14.60
CA THR A 73 -1.78 11.90 -15.80
C THR A 73 -2.66 11.03 -16.69
N LYS A 74 -3.75 10.45 -16.19
CA LYS A 74 -4.56 9.49 -16.95
C LYS A 74 -5.55 10.14 -17.92
N ASP A 75 -5.95 11.39 -17.69
CA ASP A 75 -7.02 12.03 -18.46
C ASP A 75 -6.65 13.41 -19.04
N GLY A 76 -5.45 13.94 -18.79
CA GLY A 76 -5.01 15.23 -19.35
C GLY A 76 -5.86 16.44 -18.95
N ALA A 77 -6.84 16.24 -18.07
CA ALA A 77 -7.76 17.24 -17.55
C ALA A 77 -7.72 17.24 -16.02
N PRO A 78 -7.83 18.41 -15.36
CA PRO A 78 -8.08 18.45 -13.93
C PRO A 78 -9.42 17.77 -13.67
N VAL A 79 -9.41 16.66 -12.92
CA VAL A 79 -10.62 15.88 -12.66
C VAL A 79 -11.61 16.71 -11.83
N PRO A 80 -12.82 17.03 -12.33
CA PRO A 80 -13.89 17.54 -11.51
C PRO A 80 -14.54 16.36 -10.78
N GLU A 81 -14.40 16.32 -9.45
CA GLU A 81 -15.33 15.75 -8.46
C GLU A 81 -15.71 14.25 -8.50
N VAL A 82 -15.47 13.50 -9.58
CA VAL A 82 -15.89 12.09 -9.72
C VAL A 82 -14.87 11.11 -9.14
N ALA A 83 -13.61 11.52 -8.96
CA ALA A 83 -12.59 10.72 -8.27
C ALA A 83 -12.73 10.73 -6.75
N ASN A 84 -13.58 11.60 -6.19
CA ASN A 84 -13.81 11.65 -4.75
C ASN A 84 -14.28 10.29 -4.25
N GLY A 85 -15.17 9.54 -4.91
CA GLY A 85 -15.64 8.25 -4.37
C GLY A 85 -14.57 7.15 -4.18
N THR A 86 -13.62 7.00 -5.11
CA THR A 86 -12.57 5.94 -5.03
C THR A 86 -11.35 6.40 -4.24
N VAL A 87 -10.97 7.67 -4.39
CA VAL A 87 -9.86 8.26 -3.62
C VAL A 87 -10.28 8.46 -2.17
N LEU A 88 -11.51 8.93 -1.91
CA LEU A 88 -12.09 9.04 -0.57
C LEU A 88 -12.28 7.66 0.05
N SER A 89 -12.78 6.64 -0.65
CA SER A 89 -12.80 5.28 -0.03
C SER A 89 -11.40 4.72 0.30
N LEU A 90 -10.37 5.04 -0.49
CA LEU A 90 -8.99 4.67 -0.18
C LEU A 90 -8.36 5.55 0.91
N LEU A 91 -8.71 6.83 0.98
CA LEU A 91 -8.28 7.78 2.02
C LEU A 91 -9.02 7.54 3.34
N ASP A 92 -10.31 7.27 3.33
CA ASP A 92 -11.15 6.90 4.45
C ASP A 92 -10.61 5.61 5.06
N ALA A 93 -10.30 4.61 4.23
CA ALA A 93 -9.63 3.40 4.69
C ALA A 93 -8.23 3.66 5.27
N HIS A 94 -7.54 4.73 4.86
CA HIS A 94 -6.27 5.16 5.45
C HIS A 94 -6.46 5.96 6.76
N CYS A 95 -7.53 6.76 6.87
CA CYS A 95 -7.85 7.62 8.01
C CYS A 95 -8.45 6.82 9.19
N GLU A 96 -9.27 5.80 8.91
CA GLU A 96 -9.90 4.93 9.92
C GLU A 96 -8.94 3.95 10.60
N LEU A 97 -7.68 3.83 10.14
CA LEU A 97 -6.71 2.84 10.64
C LEU A 97 -5.50 3.45 11.36
N ASN A 98 -5.46 4.77 11.50
CA ASN A 98 -4.42 5.50 12.25
C ASN A 98 -4.92 6.08 13.60
N HIS A 99 -6.09 5.65 14.09
CA HIS A 99 -6.52 5.75 15.50
C HIS A 99 -6.58 4.36 16.14
#